data_AF-D3L8T5-F1
#
_entry.id   AF-D3L8T5-F1
#
_cell.length_a   1.000
_cell.length_b   1.000
_cell.length_c   1.000
_cell.angle_alpha   90.00
_cell.angle_beta   90.00
_cell.angle_gamma   90.00
#
_symmetry.space_group_name_H-M   'P 1'
#
loop_
_entity.id
_entity.type
_entity.pdbx_description
1 polymer ?
#
loop_
_entity_poly.entity_id
_entity_poly.type
_entity_poly.pdbx_seq_one_letter_code
_entity_poly.pdbx_strand_id
1 'polypeptide(L)'
;MVGLRFTILSTANSVLTSLFIVYFPVINIAKSVLLASLFSGVLMGLATGLSMRFGLSTGGMDIIAMIVQKKTGRSVGVISNTINASIVLIAGIFIGWPNALYTLIGIFATGQVIDAIYTGQRKLTTLIVTEKADLLTKALQDELVRGITILPSTGAFSHHESSTLFMVINRVELYEMERYCS
;
A
#
# COMPACT_ATOMS: atom_id res chain seq x y z
N MET A 1 6.88 7.40 7.45
CA MET A 1 7.73 7.19 8.64
C MET A 1 7.20 5.97 9.39
N VAL A 2 8.04 4.96 9.65
CA VAL A 2 7.66 3.83 10.54
C VAL A 2 7.94 4.29 11.96
N GLY A 3 6.93 4.85 12.63
CA GLY A 3 7.04 5.39 13.99
C GLY A 3 6.75 4.35 15.07
N LEU A 4 7.07 4.65 16.34
CA LEU A 4 6.80 3.78 17.50
C LEU A 4 5.32 3.32 17.57
N ARG A 5 4.39 4.17 17.11
CA ARG A 5 2.96 3.87 16.98
C ARG A 5 2.68 2.68 16.05
N PHE A 6 3.40 2.57 14.92
CA PHE A 6 3.27 1.47 13.98
C PHE A 6 3.67 0.13 14.62
N THR A 7 4.77 0.12 15.36
CA THR A 7 5.28 -1.08 16.03
C THR A 7 4.32 -1.55 17.13
N ILE A 8 3.86 -0.63 17.99
CA ILE A 8 2.93 -0.95 19.09
C ILE A 8 1.62 -1.53 18.54
N LEU A 9 1.04 -0.89 17.51
CA LEU A 9 -0.23 -1.36 16.96
C LEU A 9 -0.09 -2.68 16.19
N SER A 10 1.06 -2.93 15.55
CA SER A 10 1.34 -4.21 14.90
C SER A 10 1.50 -5.34 15.92
N THR A 11 2.18 -5.09 17.04
CA THR A 11 2.29 -6.05 18.15
C THR A 11 0.92 -6.33 18.78
N ALA A 12 0.09 -5.29 18.99
CA ALA A 12 -1.27 -5.46 19.49
C ALA A 12 -2.13 -6.32 18.55
N ASN A 13 -2.02 -6.10 17.22
CA ASN A 13 -2.72 -6.91 16.21
C ASN A 13 -2.31 -8.39 16.26
N SER A 14 -1.01 -8.68 16.36
CA SER A 14 -0.52 -10.07 16.47
C SER A 14 -1.04 -10.75 17.74
N VAL A 15 -1.03 -10.07 18.89
CA VAL A 15 -1.57 -10.61 20.15
C VAL A 15 -3.07 -10.87 20.04
N LEU A 16 -3.83 -9.93 19.45
CA LEU A 16 -5.27 -10.08 19.26
C LEU A 16 -5.60 -11.28 18.36
N THR A 17 -4.85 -11.45 17.27
CA THR A 17 -5.00 -12.57 16.33
C THR A 17 -4.70 -13.90 17.04
N SER A 18 -3.63 -13.96 17.83
CA SER A 18 -3.31 -15.15 18.63
C SER A 18 -4.41 -15.50 19.64
N LEU A 19 -5.01 -14.50 20.30
CA LEU A 19 -6.13 -14.72 21.23
C LEU A 19 -7.40 -15.22 20.50
N PHE A 20 -7.70 -14.69 19.32
CA PHE A 20 -8.84 -15.12 18.51
C PHE A 20 -8.73 -16.58 18.09
N ILE A 21 -7.54 -17.05 17.70
CA ILE A 21 -7.33 -18.47 17.33
C ILE A 21 -7.59 -19.41 18.51
N VAL A 22 -7.27 -19.00 19.74
CA VAL A 22 -7.49 -19.82 20.94
C VAL A 22 -8.96 -19.86 21.33
N TYR A 23 -9.68 -18.74 21.20
CA TYR A 23 -11.07 -18.63 21.64
C TYR A 23 -12.12 -19.06 20.60
N PHE A 24 -11.83 -18.93 19.29
CA PHE A 24 -12.78 -19.30 18.24
C PHE A 24 -12.46 -20.68 17.65
N PRO A 25 -13.43 -21.62 17.66
CA PRO A 25 -13.24 -22.93 17.07
C PRO A 25 -13.15 -22.84 15.54
N VAL A 26 -12.32 -23.70 14.94
CA VAL A 26 -12.16 -23.80 13.48
C VAL A 26 -13.43 -24.39 12.87
N ILE A 27 -14.27 -23.56 12.26
CA ILE A 27 -15.47 -23.99 11.55
C ILE A 27 -15.11 -24.23 10.08
N ASN A 28 -15.29 -25.45 9.59
CA ASN A 28 -15.14 -25.76 8.16
C ASN A 28 -16.38 -25.31 7.39
N ILE A 29 -16.34 -24.08 6.89
CA ILE A 29 -17.45 -23.47 6.13
C ILE A 29 -17.46 -23.92 4.67
N ALA A 30 -16.28 -24.25 4.10
CA ALA A 30 -16.14 -24.57 2.68
C ALA A 30 -16.13 -26.09 2.43
N LYS A 31 -16.95 -26.54 1.46
CA LYS A 31 -17.02 -27.94 1.03
C LYS A 31 -15.87 -28.36 0.11
N SER A 32 -15.16 -27.41 -0.50
CA SER A 32 -14.01 -27.67 -1.36
C SER A 32 -12.80 -26.83 -0.97
N VAL A 33 -11.62 -27.46 -1.00
CA VAL A 33 -10.34 -26.83 -0.60
C VAL A 33 -10.01 -25.62 -1.47
N LEU A 34 -10.35 -25.67 -2.76
CA LEU A 34 -10.13 -24.55 -3.69
C LEU A 34 -10.98 -23.32 -3.33
N LEU A 35 -12.26 -23.52 -2.99
CA LEU A 35 -13.12 -22.42 -2.58
C LEU A 35 -12.67 -21.86 -1.22
N ALA A 36 -12.24 -22.73 -0.32
CA ALA A 36 -11.67 -22.35 0.98
C ALA A 36 -10.41 -21.50 0.82
N SER A 37 -9.47 -21.90 -0.05
CA SER A 37 -8.21 -21.18 -0.27
C SER A 37 -8.43 -19.83 -0.96
N LEU A 38 -9.36 -19.75 -1.91
CA LEU A 38 -9.69 -18.48 -2.57
C LEU A 38 -10.38 -17.51 -1.61
N PHE A 39 -11.38 -17.97 -0.87
CA PHE A 39 -12.16 -17.12 0.03
C PHE A 39 -11.33 -16.66 1.23
N SER A 40 -10.52 -17.55 1.80
CA SER A 40 -9.55 -17.17 2.85
C SER A 40 -8.53 -16.18 2.32
N GLY A 41 -8.04 -16.34 1.08
CA GLY A 41 -7.12 -15.39 0.45
C GLY A 41 -7.74 -14.00 0.28
N VAL A 42 -8.97 -13.91 -0.22
CA VAL A 42 -9.68 -12.63 -0.38
C VAL A 42 -9.94 -11.97 0.97
N LEU A 43 -10.48 -12.70 1.95
CA LEU A 43 -10.76 -12.16 3.29
C LEU A 43 -9.48 -11.71 4.00
N MET A 44 -8.43 -12.52 3.93
CA MET A 44 -7.12 -12.17 4.50
C MET A 44 -6.55 -10.93 3.81
N GLY A 45 -6.68 -10.84 2.48
CA GLY A 45 -6.25 -9.69 1.69
C GLY A 45 -6.98 -8.40 2.05
N LEU A 46 -8.30 -8.49 2.32
CA LEU A 46 -9.09 -7.36 2.82
C LEU A 46 -8.61 -6.93 4.21
N ALA A 47 -8.51 -7.87 5.15
CA ALA A 47 -8.10 -7.57 6.52
C ALA A 47 -6.69 -6.95 6.59
N THR A 48 -5.73 -7.55 5.88
CA THR A 48 -4.34 -7.09 5.78
C THR A 48 -4.23 -5.77 5.03
N GLY A 49 -4.90 -5.62 3.88
CA GLY A 49 -4.87 -4.39 3.09
C GLY A 49 -5.47 -3.20 3.85
N LEU A 50 -6.59 -3.39 4.56
CA LEU A 50 -7.17 -2.37 5.44
C LEU A 50 -6.20 -2.02 6.59
N SER A 51 -5.61 -3.03 7.23
CA SER A 51 -4.63 -2.83 8.29
C SER A 51 -3.44 -1.99 7.79
N MET A 52 -2.88 -2.32 6.63
CA MET A 52 -1.78 -1.57 6.01
C MET A 52 -2.17 -0.13 5.65
N ARG A 53 -3.43 0.09 5.22
CA ARG A 53 -3.95 1.45 4.96
C ARG A 53 -3.97 2.32 6.22
N PHE A 54 -4.20 1.73 7.40
CA PHE A 54 -4.13 2.42 8.70
C PHE A 54 -2.71 2.48 9.31
N GLY A 55 -1.68 2.03 8.58
CA GLY A 55 -0.32 1.98 9.11
C GLY A 55 -0.13 0.88 10.16
N LEU A 56 -0.80 -0.26 9.98
CA LEU A 56 -0.65 -1.47 10.77
C LEU A 56 0.01 -2.55 9.91
N SER A 57 0.90 -3.33 10.49
CA SER A 57 1.39 -4.55 9.85
C SER A 57 0.90 -5.77 10.61
N THR A 58 0.65 -6.83 9.87
CA THR A 58 0.27 -8.14 10.38
C THR A 58 1.39 -8.85 11.14
N GLY A 59 2.56 -8.23 11.32
CA GLY A 59 3.58 -8.69 12.27
C GLY A 59 4.56 -9.74 11.74
N GLY A 60 4.31 -10.31 10.55
CA GLY A 60 5.11 -11.39 9.97
C GLY A 60 6.01 -10.93 8.82
N MET A 61 5.84 -11.57 7.66
CA MET A 61 6.66 -11.32 6.46
C MET A 61 6.44 -9.95 5.81
N ASP A 62 5.29 -9.32 6.04
CA ASP A 62 4.99 -7.99 5.51
C ASP A 62 5.89 -6.90 6.10
N ILE A 63 6.32 -7.06 7.35
CA ILE A 63 7.33 -6.20 7.98
C ILE A 63 8.67 -6.36 7.26
N ILE A 64 9.07 -7.60 6.96
CA ILE A 64 10.32 -7.90 6.27
C ILE A 64 10.28 -7.33 4.84
N ALA A 65 9.17 -7.52 4.12
CA ALA A 65 8.99 -6.98 2.77
C ALA A 65 9.07 -5.44 2.73
N MET A 66 8.45 -4.75 3.71
CA MET A 66 8.58 -3.29 3.87
C MET A 66 10.01 -2.85 4.21
N ILE A 67 10.72 -3.59 5.07
CA ILE A 67 12.12 -3.31 5.42
C ILE A 67 13.04 -3.52 4.20
N VAL A 68 12.82 -4.57 3.42
CA VAL A 68 13.61 -4.86 2.22
C VAL A 68 13.31 -3.83 1.13
N GLN A 69 12.05 -3.41 0.95
CA GLN A 69 11.71 -2.27 0.10
C GLN A 69 12.47 -1.02 0.52
N LYS A 70 12.55 -0.74 1.84
CA LYS A 70 13.30 0.41 2.37
C LYS A 70 14.78 0.37 1.98
N LYS A 71 15.39 -0.82 1.90
CA LYS A 71 16.80 -1.00 1.51
C LYS A 71 17.03 -1.03 0.00
N THR A 72 16.06 -1.46 -0.81
CA THR A 72 16.28 -1.73 -2.25
C THR A 72 15.44 -0.87 -3.20
N GLY A 73 14.45 -0.11 -2.72
CA GLY A 73 13.55 0.70 -3.55
C GLY A 73 12.62 -0.10 -4.47
N ARG A 74 12.68 -1.44 -4.44
CA ARG A 74 11.84 -2.32 -5.24
C ARG A 74 10.42 -2.41 -4.68
N SER A 75 9.44 -2.69 -5.53
CA SER A 75 8.03 -2.76 -5.13
C SER A 75 7.80 -3.87 -4.10
N VAL A 76 6.94 -3.62 -3.11
CA VAL A 76 6.56 -4.61 -2.08
C VAL A 76 6.06 -5.89 -2.74
N GLY A 77 5.29 -5.78 -3.83
CA GLY A 77 4.75 -6.92 -4.58
C GLY A 77 5.84 -7.85 -5.14
N VAL A 78 6.94 -7.34 -5.71
CA VAL A 78 8.01 -8.18 -6.27
C VAL A 78 8.78 -8.90 -5.16
N ILE A 79 9.05 -8.20 -4.06
CA ILE A 79 9.74 -8.78 -2.88
C ILE A 79 8.85 -9.85 -2.24
N SER A 80 7.57 -9.53 -2.00
CA SER A 80 6.60 -10.44 -1.39
C SER A 80 6.35 -11.67 -2.27
N ASN A 81 6.22 -11.50 -3.59
CA ASN A 81 6.03 -12.62 -4.52
C ASN A 81 7.24 -13.57 -4.53
N THR A 82 8.46 -13.05 -4.41
CA THR A 82 9.69 -13.90 -4.39
C THR A 82 9.76 -14.72 -3.10
N ILE A 83 9.43 -14.12 -1.96
CA ILE A 83 9.43 -14.81 -0.66
C ILE A 83 8.29 -15.83 -0.61
N ASN A 84 7.09 -15.48 -1.09
CA ASN A 84 5.96 -16.39 -1.15
C ASN A 84 6.20 -17.57 -2.11
N ALA A 85 6.82 -17.33 -3.27
CA ALA A 85 7.18 -18.39 -4.21
C ALA A 85 8.17 -19.39 -3.59
N SER A 86 9.17 -18.90 -2.85
CA SER A 86 10.11 -19.77 -2.14
C SER A 86 9.44 -20.58 -1.02
N ILE A 87 8.47 -20.01 -0.32
CA ILE A 87 7.67 -20.73 0.68
C ILE A 87 6.82 -21.82 0.05
N VAL A 88 6.14 -21.53 -1.07
CA VAL A 88 5.31 -22.54 -1.75
C VAL A 88 6.17 -23.68 -2.29
N LEU A 89 7.36 -23.40 -2.82
CA LEU A 89 8.29 -24.43 -3.27
C LEU A 89 8.72 -25.35 -2.13
N ILE A 90 9.02 -24.80 -0.95
CA ILE A 90 9.37 -25.58 0.24
C ILE A 90 8.15 -26.36 0.73
N ALA A 91 6.98 -25.73 0.83
CA ALA A 91 5.74 -26.35 1.28
C ALA A 91 5.26 -27.49 0.36
N GLY A 92 5.50 -27.39 -0.95
CA GLY A 92 5.21 -28.45 -1.93
C GLY A 92 5.94 -29.76 -1.65
N ILE A 93 7.14 -29.68 -1.08
CA ILE A 93 7.93 -30.85 -0.70
C ILE A 93 7.35 -31.53 0.56
N PHE A 94 6.78 -30.76 1.49
CA PHE A 94 6.28 -31.28 2.77
C PHE A 94 4.79 -31.67 2.79
N ILE A 95 3.93 -30.93 2.08
CA ILE A 95 2.45 -31.01 2.19
C ILE A 95 1.83 -31.66 0.93
N GLY A 96 2.65 -31.88 -0.11
CA GLY A 96 2.25 -32.42 -1.41
C GLY A 96 1.80 -31.33 -2.39
N TRP A 97 2.11 -31.56 -3.67
CA TRP A 97 1.88 -30.60 -4.76
C TRP A 97 0.43 -30.06 -4.86
N PRO A 98 -0.64 -30.87 -4.72
CA PRO A 98 -2.01 -30.35 -4.84
C PRO A 98 -2.35 -29.32 -3.76
N ASN A 99 -1.95 -29.57 -2.51
CA ASN A 99 -2.20 -28.68 -1.39
C ASN A 99 -1.38 -27.39 -1.49
N ALA A 100 -0.12 -27.49 -1.93
CA ALA A 100 0.74 -26.33 -2.16
C ALA A 100 0.21 -25.41 -3.27
N LEU A 101 -0.36 -25.96 -4.34
CA LEU A 101 -1.00 -25.18 -5.39
C LEU A 101 -2.25 -24.44 -4.87
N TYR A 102 -3.06 -25.05 -3.99
CA TYR A 102 -4.18 -24.35 -3.36
C TYR A 102 -3.71 -23.21 -2.46
N THR A 103 -2.63 -23.40 -1.70
CA THR A 103 -2.02 -22.31 -0.92
C THR A 103 -1.53 -21.17 -1.82
N LEU A 104 -0.91 -21.49 -2.96
CA LEU A 104 -0.45 -20.49 -3.93
C LEU A 104 -1.61 -19.64 -4.49
N ILE A 105 -2.76 -20.27 -4.78
CA ILE A 105 -3.97 -19.56 -5.21
C ILE A 105 -4.45 -18.58 -4.11
N GLY A 106 -4.47 -19.02 -2.85
CA GLY A 106 -4.87 -18.16 -1.73
C GLY A 106 -3.91 -16.98 -1.52
N ILE A 107 -2.60 -17.22 -1.60
CA ILE A 107 -1.58 -16.16 -1.52
C ILE A 107 -1.73 -15.17 -2.68
N PHE A 108 -1.94 -15.66 -3.90
CA PHE A 108 -2.14 -14.80 -5.07
C PHE A 108 -3.38 -13.91 -4.92
N ALA A 109 -4.50 -14.50 -4.49
CA ALA A 109 -5.73 -13.75 -4.23
C ALA A 109 -5.55 -12.70 -3.13
N THR A 110 -4.84 -13.04 -2.05
CA THR A 110 -4.48 -12.10 -0.97
C THR A 110 -3.69 -10.91 -1.53
N GLY A 111 -2.65 -11.18 -2.32
CA GLY A 111 -1.80 -10.16 -2.92
C GLY A 111 -2.57 -9.20 -3.83
N GLN A 112 -3.44 -9.73 -4.71
CA GLN A 112 -4.28 -8.91 -5.59
C GLN A 112 -5.20 -7.96 -4.82
N VAL A 113 -5.78 -8.43 -3.70
CA VAL A 113 -6.66 -7.59 -2.86
C VAL A 113 -5.85 -6.54 -2.09
N ILE A 114 -4.69 -6.90 -1.53
CA ILE A 114 -3.79 -5.94 -0.87
C ILE A 114 -3.36 -4.86 -1.86
N ASP A 115 -2.92 -5.25 -3.06
CA ASP A 115 -2.47 -4.32 -4.09
C ASP A 115 -3.60 -3.38 -4.52
N ALA A 116 -4.83 -3.89 -4.66
CA ALA A 116 -6.02 -3.07 -4.95
C ALA A 116 -6.31 -2.03 -3.85
N ILE A 117 -6.06 -2.37 -2.58
CA ILE A 117 -6.23 -1.44 -1.45
C ILE A 117 -5.05 -0.45 -1.36
N TYR A 118 -3.83 -0.91 -1.63
CA TYR A 118 -2.60 -0.14 -1.41
C TYR A 118 -2.22 0.78 -2.58
N THR A 119 -2.71 0.52 -3.80
CA THR A 119 -2.42 1.35 -5.00
C THR A 119 -2.83 2.83 -4.85
N GLY A 120 -3.59 3.20 -3.82
CA GLY A 120 -3.89 4.58 -3.47
C GLY A 120 -2.68 5.45 -3.04
N GLN A 121 -1.53 4.84 -2.71
CA GLN A 121 -0.31 5.54 -2.28
C GLN A 121 0.71 5.78 -3.42
N ARG A 122 0.28 5.76 -4.69
CA ARG A 122 1.15 6.17 -5.80
C ARG A 122 1.50 7.65 -5.65
N LYS A 123 2.80 7.95 -5.60
CA LYS A 123 3.33 9.30 -5.73
C LYS A 123 3.04 9.78 -7.15
N LEU A 124 2.34 10.89 -7.26
CA LEU A 124 2.01 11.60 -8.47
C LEU A 124 2.89 12.83 -8.55
N THR A 125 3.42 13.09 -9.74
CA THR A 125 4.13 14.33 -10.05
C THR A 125 3.10 15.30 -10.60
N THR A 126 2.89 16.42 -9.90
CA THR A 126 1.94 17.44 -10.31
C THR A 126 2.68 18.69 -10.78
N LEU A 127 2.24 19.22 -11.92
CA LEU A 127 2.72 20.45 -12.53
C LEU A 127 1.52 21.41 -12.59
N ILE A 128 1.59 22.50 -11.84
CA ILE A 128 0.51 23.50 -11.78
C ILE A 128 1.03 24.79 -12.41
N VAL A 129 0.40 25.24 -13.49
CA VAL A 129 0.76 26.50 -14.14
C VAL A 129 -0.15 27.60 -13.60
N THR A 130 0.43 28.65 -13.04
CA THR A 130 -0.31 29.80 -12.48
C THR A 130 0.46 31.10 -12.66
N GLU A 131 -0.26 32.21 -12.81
CA GLU A 131 0.30 33.56 -12.79
C GLU A 131 0.51 34.06 -11.34
N LYS A 132 -0.18 33.46 -10.36
CA LYS A 132 -0.19 33.88 -8.96
C LYS A 132 0.54 32.86 -8.07
N ALA A 133 1.81 32.60 -8.40
CA ALA A 133 2.64 31.58 -7.75
C ALA A 133 2.70 31.75 -6.23
N ASP A 134 2.88 32.97 -5.74
CA ASP A 134 3.07 33.24 -4.31
C ASP A 134 1.83 32.94 -3.47
N LEU A 135 0.64 33.31 -3.98
CA LEU A 135 -0.63 33.06 -3.29
C LEU A 135 -0.93 31.57 -3.22
N LEU A 136 -0.75 30.85 -4.34
CA LEU A 136 -1.02 29.41 -4.40
C LEU A 136 0.02 28.62 -3.58
N THR A 137 1.29 29.03 -3.60
CA THR A 137 2.35 28.38 -2.82
C THR A 137 2.07 28.49 -1.32
N LYS A 138 1.62 29.65 -0.83
CA LYS A 138 1.24 29.81 0.59
C LYS A 138 0.05 28.92 0.96
N ALA A 139 -1.03 28.97 0.18
CA ALA A 139 -2.21 28.14 0.43
C ALA A 139 -1.89 26.64 0.44
N LEU A 140 -1.03 26.19 -0.48
CA LEU A 140 -0.58 24.81 -0.53
C LEU A 140 0.37 24.45 0.60
N GLN A 141 1.28 25.34 1.04
CA GLN A 141 2.20 25.04 2.14
C GLN A 141 1.52 24.97 3.51
N ASP A 142 0.45 25.75 3.73
CA ASP A 142 -0.29 25.75 4.98
C ASP A 142 -1.06 24.44 5.20
N GLU A 143 -1.57 23.84 4.11
CA GLU A 143 -2.38 22.59 4.17
C GLU A 143 -1.56 21.34 3.84
N LEU A 144 -0.72 21.40 2.81
CA LEU A 144 0.12 20.30 2.34
C LEU A 144 1.57 20.58 2.75
N VAL A 145 2.02 19.93 3.83
CA VAL A 145 3.42 19.99 4.32
C VAL A 145 4.36 19.23 3.37
N ARG A 146 4.52 19.74 2.14
CA ARG A 146 5.27 19.15 1.03
C ARG A 146 6.20 20.18 0.42
N GLY A 147 7.33 19.69 -0.09
CA GLY A 147 8.27 20.53 -0.84
C GLY A 147 7.65 20.94 -2.18
N ILE A 148 7.68 22.24 -2.48
CA ILE A 148 7.25 22.84 -3.74
C ILE A 148 8.47 23.47 -4.39
N THR A 149 8.69 23.17 -5.67
CA THR A 149 9.72 23.84 -6.49
C THR A 149 9.03 24.75 -7.50
N ILE A 150 9.44 26.02 -7.56
CA ILE A 150 8.87 27.00 -8.49
C ILE A 150 9.78 27.07 -9.72
N LEU A 151 9.20 26.82 -10.90
CA LEU A 151 9.89 26.90 -12.18
C LEU A 151 9.32 28.10 -12.97
N PRO A 152 10.15 29.02 -13.49
CA PRO A 152 9.67 30.06 -14.38
C PRO A 152 9.14 29.44 -15.67
N SER A 153 7.98 29.89 -16.15
CA SER A 153 7.36 29.40 -17.37
C SER A 153 6.77 30.53 -18.20
N THR A 154 6.84 30.40 -19.53
CA THR A 154 6.27 31.42 -20.43
C THR A 154 5.32 30.74 -21.41
N GLY A 155 4.12 31.30 -21.58
CA GLY A 155 3.13 30.75 -22.50
C GLY A 155 3.59 30.88 -23.95
N ALA A 156 3.74 29.76 -24.66
CA ALA A 156 4.22 29.79 -26.05
C ALA A 156 3.26 30.55 -27.02
N PHE A 157 1.95 30.52 -26.74
CA PHE A 157 0.96 31.22 -27.56
C PHE A 157 0.74 32.65 -27.09
N SER A 158 0.54 32.85 -25.78
CA SER A 158 0.16 34.14 -25.21
C SER A 158 1.36 35.04 -24.88
N HIS A 159 2.58 34.48 -24.79
CA HIS A 159 3.81 35.17 -24.37
C HIS A 159 3.75 35.79 -22.96
N HIS A 160 2.74 35.43 -22.16
CA HIS A 160 2.63 35.86 -20.78
C HIS A 160 3.60 35.07 -19.89
N GLU A 161 4.25 35.79 -18.98
CA GLU A 161 5.03 35.19 -17.90
C GLU A 161 4.10 34.51 -16.89
N SER A 162 4.46 33.29 -16.52
CA SER A 162 3.76 32.45 -15.56
C SER A 162 4.78 31.69 -14.73
N SER A 163 4.32 30.97 -13.73
CA SER A 163 5.15 30.06 -12.97
C SER A 163 4.53 28.67 -12.96
N THR A 164 5.37 27.66 -13.03
CA THR A 164 5.00 26.26 -12.90
C THR A 164 5.44 25.76 -11.53
N LEU A 165 4.47 25.40 -10.69
CA LEU A 165 4.73 24.73 -9.43
C LEU A 165 4.93 23.23 -9.68
N PHE A 166 6.07 22.71 -9.24
CA PHE A 166 6.42 21.30 -9.30
C PHE A 166 6.39 20.70 -7.90
N MET A 167 5.56 19.68 -7.71
CA MET A 167 5.47 18.97 -6.44
C MET A 167 5.16 17.49 -6.62
N VAL A 168 5.55 16.69 -5.62
CA VAL A 168 5.25 15.25 -5.57
C VAL A 168 4.29 14.98 -4.41
N ILE A 169 3.08 14.54 -4.76
CA ILE A 169 1.97 14.31 -3.83
C ILE A 169 1.35 12.94 -4.04
N ASN A 170 0.65 12.41 -3.05
CA ASN A 170 -0.09 11.16 -3.20
C ASN A 170 -1.49 11.41 -3.80
N ARG A 171 -2.14 10.35 -4.29
CA ARG A 171 -3.48 10.45 -4.91
C ARG A 171 -4.57 11.06 -4.01
N VAL A 172 -4.44 10.90 -2.69
CA VAL A 172 -5.36 11.51 -1.71
C VAL A 172 -5.14 13.02 -1.64
N GLU A 173 -3.88 13.45 -1.52
CA GLU A 173 -3.47 14.86 -1.48
C GLU A 173 -3.81 15.60 -2.78
N LEU A 174 -3.87 14.89 -3.92
CA LEU A 174 -4.29 15.46 -5.21
C LEU A 174 -5.72 16.00 -5.15
N TYR A 175 -6.66 15.27 -4.54
CA TYR A 175 -8.06 15.72 -4.45
C TYR A 175 -8.20 16.97 -3.57
N GLU A 176 -7.40 17.08 -2.52
CA GLU A 176 -7.36 18.29 -1.69
C GLU A 176 -6.78 19.47 -2.48
N MET A 177 -5.66 19.24 -3.18
CA MET A 177 -5.01 20.25 -4.02
C MET A 177 -5.91 20.79 -5.15
N GLU A 178 -6.67 19.92 -5.84
CA GLU A 178 -7.60 20.32 -6.91
C GLU A 178 -8.67 21.31 -6.43
N ARG A 179 -9.09 21.19 -5.15
CA ARG A 179 -10.08 22.09 -4.55
C ARG A 179 -9.58 23.52 -4.36
N TYR A 180 -8.27 23.72 -4.21
CA TYR A 180 -7.65 25.03 -4.08
C TYR A 180 -7.20 25.62 -5.43
N CYS A 181 -7.02 24.77 -6.43
CA CYS A 181 -6.64 25.19 -7.78
C CYS A 181 -7.85 25.56 -8.67
N SER A 182 -9.06 25.11 -8.30
CA SER A 182 -10.32 25.44 -8.96
C SER A 182 -10.92 26.75 -8.45
#